data_AF-A0A6P6IT47-F1
#
_entry.id   AF-A0A6P6IT47-F1
#
_cell.length_a   1.000
_cell.length_b   1.000
_cell.length_c   1.000
_cell.angle_alpha   90.00
_cell.angle_beta   90.00
_cell.angle_gamma   90.00
#
_symmetry.space_group_name_H-M   'P 1'
#
loop_
_entity.id
_entity.type
_entity.pdbx_description
1 polymer ?
#
loop_
_entity_poly.entity_id
_entity_poly.type
_entity_poly.pdbx_seq_one_letter_code
_entity_poly.pdbx_strand_id
1 'polypeptide(L)'
;MLRFDLYSWIEKEYHELLRKAEKIFSRLECWPNIYSIYLKDDGQFGPIKFINTCVPDSFLMAIYICCTQNIHIASLFNSFEKLRAPMVFLRARMYNEAKASWLYWCNGTVTEYTENKYVTDAWSNPKDHLHMFDELIVSNNKLSTFERLGNVHALGISDLHPLLVLVEINQAMDTAPPLYIDDDYHRAFELQFLLMTRTSLPTHMIVGLNLFDRWILYDNSKLPFDHFNPKNADFRGDFTILLIGYVNVAPR
;
A
#
# COMPACT_ATOMS: atom_id res chain seq x y z
N MET A 1 1.82 -11.83 -39.73
CA MET A 1 1.63 -10.96 -38.55
C MET A 1 1.63 -11.87 -37.33
N LEU A 2 2.76 -11.96 -36.63
CA LEU A 2 2.91 -12.81 -35.44
C LEU A 2 2.04 -12.20 -34.33
N ARG A 3 1.04 -12.94 -33.82
CA ARG A 3 0.36 -12.59 -32.57
C ARG A 3 1.41 -12.62 -31.47
N PHE A 4 1.78 -11.46 -30.95
CA PHE A 4 2.54 -11.37 -29.71
C PHE A 4 1.70 -12.02 -28.61
N ASP A 5 2.22 -13.09 -28.01
CA ASP A 5 1.60 -13.70 -26.83
C ASP A 5 1.92 -12.83 -25.62
N LEU A 6 1.05 -11.84 -25.43
CA LEU A 6 1.14 -10.84 -24.39
C LEU A 6 1.19 -11.46 -23.00
N TYR A 7 0.46 -12.55 -22.75
CA TYR A 7 0.48 -13.23 -21.47
C TYR A 7 1.82 -13.88 -21.20
N SER A 8 2.36 -14.63 -22.16
CA SER A 8 3.69 -15.25 -22.03
C SER A 8 4.80 -14.21 -21.85
N TRP A 9 4.71 -13.08 -22.55
CA TRP A 9 5.67 -11.99 -22.38
C TRP A 9 5.53 -11.32 -21.01
N ILE A 10 4.31 -10.97 -20.55
CA ILE A 10 4.08 -10.39 -19.21
C ILE A 10 4.60 -11.33 -18.12
N GLU A 11 4.31 -12.62 -18.22
CA GLU A 11 4.76 -13.62 -17.26
C GLU A 11 6.29 -13.71 -17.24
N LYS A 12 6.95 -13.74 -18.41
CA LYS A 12 8.41 -13.75 -18.50
C LYS A 12 9.03 -12.49 -17.88
N GLU A 13 8.53 -11.31 -18.23
CA GLU A 13 9.01 -10.04 -17.70
C GLU A 13 8.78 -9.94 -16.19
N TYR A 14 7.68 -10.49 -15.69
CA TYR A 14 7.42 -10.58 -14.26
C TYR A 14 8.44 -11.48 -13.54
N HIS A 15 8.76 -12.66 -14.09
CA HIS A 15 9.83 -13.49 -13.53
C HIS A 15 11.20 -12.80 -13.60
N GLU A 16 11.45 -11.99 -14.62
CA GLU A 16 12.66 -11.16 -14.70
C GLU A 16 12.67 -10.05 -13.64
N LEU A 17 11.52 -9.41 -13.38
CA LEU A 17 11.34 -8.46 -12.27
C LEU A 17 11.65 -9.12 -10.92
N LEU A 18 11.13 -10.32 -10.68
CA LEU A 18 11.39 -11.06 -9.44
C LEU A 18 12.88 -11.36 -9.26
N ARG A 19 13.55 -11.88 -10.29
CA ARG A 19 15.01 -12.12 -10.26
C ARG A 19 15.79 -10.82 -10.04
N LYS A 20 15.33 -9.70 -10.60
CA LYS A 20 15.93 -8.38 -10.41
C LYS A 20 15.77 -7.92 -8.97
N ALA A 21 14.59 -8.12 -8.37
CA ALA A 21 14.33 -7.84 -6.96
C ALA A 21 15.27 -8.65 -6.06
N GLU A 22 15.44 -9.96 -6.26
CA GLU A 22 16.37 -10.77 -5.45
C GLU A 22 17.83 -10.27 -5.50
N LYS A 23 18.30 -9.92 -6.71
CA LYS A 23 19.66 -9.38 -6.91
C LYS A 23 19.86 -8.04 -6.19
N ILE A 24 18.82 -7.21 -6.15
CA ILE A 24 18.86 -5.92 -5.44
C ILE A 24 18.77 -6.16 -3.94
N PHE A 25 17.83 -6.99 -3.49
CA PHE A 25 17.59 -7.29 -2.08
C PHE A 25 18.85 -7.76 -1.36
N SER A 26 19.62 -8.65 -1.99
CA SER A 26 20.91 -9.13 -1.47
C SER A 26 22.01 -8.06 -1.31
N ARG A 27 21.81 -6.85 -1.84
CA ARG A 27 22.77 -5.73 -1.83
C ARG A 27 22.28 -4.51 -1.07
N LEU A 28 21.01 -4.49 -0.63
CA LEU A 28 20.42 -3.32 -0.01
C LEU A 28 20.76 -3.25 1.49
N GLU A 29 21.57 -2.28 1.87
CA GLU A 29 22.05 -2.13 3.26
C GLU A 29 21.13 -1.26 4.14
N CYS A 30 20.59 -0.15 3.64
CA CYS A 30 19.69 0.73 4.41
C CYS A 30 18.39 1.11 3.66
N TRP A 31 17.35 1.53 4.38
CA TRP A 31 16.17 2.15 3.77
C TRP A 31 16.49 3.60 3.40
N PRO A 32 16.11 4.09 2.19
CA PRO A 32 16.33 5.48 1.82
C PRO A 32 15.47 6.41 2.68
N ASN A 33 15.85 7.70 2.71
CA ASN A 33 15.08 8.72 3.38
C ASN A 33 13.65 8.81 2.80
N ILE A 34 12.65 8.59 3.65
CA ILE A 34 11.22 8.59 3.31
C ILE A 34 10.80 9.88 2.59
N TYR A 35 11.38 11.03 2.96
CA TYR A 35 11.08 12.33 2.35
C TYR A 35 11.54 12.48 0.90
N SER A 36 12.26 11.49 0.36
CA SER A 36 12.75 11.48 -1.02
C SER A 36 11.92 10.61 -1.97
N ILE A 37 10.85 9.99 -1.48
CA ILE A 37 10.02 9.08 -2.26
C ILE A 37 8.77 9.80 -2.74
N TYR A 38 8.55 9.69 -4.05
CA TYR A 38 7.40 10.24 -4.73
C TYR A 38 7.04 9.30 -5.88
N LEU A 39 5.92 8.59 -5.71
CA LEU A 39 5.30 7.81 -6.77
C LEU A 39 4.43 8.77 -7.57
N LYS A 40 5.00 9.39 -8.60
CA LYS A 40 4.25 10.21 -9.56
C LYS A 40 3.17 9.34 -10.21
N ASP A 41 1.97 9.87 -10.39
CA ASP A 41 0.90 9.16 -11.10
C ASP A 41 1.30 8.76 -12.53
N ASP A 42 0.62 7.74 -13.04
CA ASP A 42 0.93 6.95 -14.23
C ASP A 42 2.31 6.29 -14.15
N GLY A 43 2.67 5.52 -15.18
CA GLY A 43 4.00 4.92 -15.25
C GLY A 43 4.26 4.17 -16.54
N GLN A 44 5.47 3.63 -16.64
CA GLN A 44 5.84 2.78 -17.77
C GLN A 44 6.88 1.74 -17.37
N PHE A 45 6.60 0.48 -17.71
CA PHE A 45 7.56 -0.62 -17.59
C PHE A 45 7.67 -1.37 -18.92
N GLY A 46 8.85 -1.27 -19.55
CA GLY A 46 9.06 -1.78 -20.91
C GLY A 46 8.04 -1.17 -21.90
N PRO A 47 7.35 -1.99 -22.71
CA PRO A 47 6.29 -1.54 -23.62
C PRO A 47 4.92 -1.31 -22.94
N ILE A 48 4.77 -1.59 -21.64
CA ILE A 48 3.51 -1.36 -20.91
C ILE A 48 3.51 0.04 -20.30
N LYS A 49 2.47 0.82 -20.62
CA LYS A 49 2.12 2.07 -19.96
C LYS A 49 1.02 1.79 -18.93
N PHE A 50 1.19 2.33 -17.73
CA PHE A 50 0.18 2.34 -16.68
C PHE A 50 -0.51 3.71 -16.66
N ILE A 51 -1.83 3.72 -16.53
CA ILE A 51 -2.61 4.94 -16.30
C ILE A 51 -3.52 4.78 -15.08
N ASN A 52 -3.95 5.89 -14.48
CA ASN A 52 -4.85 5.91 -13.32
C ASN A 52 -4.28 5.13 -12.12
N THR A 53 -2.99 5.31 -11.82
CA THR A 53 -2.29 4.55 -10.78
C THR A 53 -2.44 5.12 -9.37
N CYS A 54 -3.35 6.08 -9.17
CA CYS A 54 -3.54 6.78 -7.91
C CYS A 54 -3.76 5.86 -6.70
N VAL A 55 -4.60 4.83 -6.85
CA VAL A 55 -4.90 3.86 -5.78
C VAL A 55 -3.68 2.96 -5.48
N PRO A 56 -3.09 2.24 -6.45
CA PRO A 56 -1.91 1.42 -6.17
C PRO A 56 -0.71 2.24 -5.68
N ASP A 57 -0.51 3.47 -6.16
CA ASP A 57 0.54 4.37 -5.66
C ASP A 57 0.33 4.70 -4.18
N SER A 58 -0.91 4.99 -3.80
CA SER A 58 -1.29 5.29 -2.42
C SER A 58 -1.06 4.07 -1.50
N PHE A 59 -1.43 2.86 -1.95
CA PHE A 59 -1.14 1.62 -1.22
C PHE A 59 0.36 1.39 -1.05
N LEU A 60 1.10 1.45 -2.15
CA LEU A 60 2.55 1.26 -2.16
C LEU A 60 3.23 2.22 -1.20
N MET A 61 2.79 3.48 -1.15
CA MET A 61 3.34 4.44 -0.21
C MET A 61 2.97 4.11 1.24
N ALA A 62 1.71 3.81 1.52
CA ALA A 62 1.22 3.47 2.87
C ALA A 62 2.00 2.28 3.48
N ILE A 63 2.11 1.18 2.73
CA ILE A 63 2.80 -0.03 3.21
C ILE A 63 4.30 0.14 3.30
N TYR A 64 4.88 0.94 2.41
CA TYR A 64 6.31 1.23 2.44
C TYR A 64 6.70 2.00 3.70
N ILE A 65 5.87 2.96 4.14
CA ILE A 65 6.07 3.64 5.42
C ILE A 65 6.10 2.62 6.56
N CYS A 66 5.11 1.72 6.64
CA CYS A 66 5.09 0.68 7.67
C CYS A 66 6.38 -0.17 7.67
N CYS A 67 6.91 -0.54 6.50
CA CYS A 67 8.17 -1.27 6.40
C CYS A 67 9.39 -0.47 6.86
N THR A 68 9.45 0.82 6.53
CA THR A 68 10.59 1.67 6.89
C THR A 68 10.66 1.95 8.39
N GLN A 69 9.52 1.91 9.07
CA GLN A 69 9.41 2.28 10.49
C GLN A 69 9.39 1.07 11.42
N ASN A 70 8.97 -0.10 10.92
CA ASN A 70 8.88 -1.33 11.72
C ASN A 70 9.59 -2.51 11.04
N ILE A 71 10.69 -2.96 11.65
CA ILE A 71 11.52 -4.06 11.12
C ILE A 71 10.76 -5.40 11.05
N HIS A 72 9.79 -5.64 11.94
CA HIS A 72 8.99 -6.87 11.92
C HIS A 72 8.02 -6.87 10.75
N ILE A 73 7.42 -5.72 10.41
CA ILE A 73 6.60 -5.59 9.19
C ILE A 73 7.47 -5.72 7.95
N ALA A 74 8.64 -5.09 7.92
CA ALA A 74 9.59 -5.27 6.83
C ALA A 74 9.97 -6.75 6.65
N SER A 75 10.26 -7.46 7.74
CA SER A 75 10.57 -8.90 7.71
C SER A 75 9.39 -9.71 7.20
N LEU A 76 8.17 -9.42 7.67
CA LEU A 76 6.95 -10.07 7.22
C LEU A 76 6.74 -9.88 5.72
N PHE A 77 6.79 -8.65 5.21
CA PHE A 77 6.56 -8.42 3.78
C PHE A 77 7.67 -8.98 2.90
N ASN A 78 8.91 -9.02 3.40
CA ASN A 78 10.01 -9.64 2.66
C ASN A 78 9.96 -11.18 2.62
N SER A 79 9.20 -11.85 3.49
CA SER A 79 9.04 -13.31 3.42
C SER A 79 8.04 -13.75 2.34
N PHE A 80 7.26 -12.82 1.76
CA PHE A 80 6.25 -13.13 0.73
C PHE A 80 6.59 -12.41 -0.57
N GLU A 81 6.80 -13.19 -1.64
CA GLU A 81 7.29 -12.69 -2.93
C GLU A 81 6.44 -11.55 -3.50
N LYS A 82 5.11 -11.65 -3.36
CA LYS A 82 4.12 -10.66 -3.82
C LYS A 82 4.36 -9.25 -3.25
N LEU A 83 4.83 -9.17 -2.00
CA LEU A 83 5.08 -7.92 -1.29
C LEU A 83 6.57 -7.57 -1.28
N ARG A 84 7.47 -8.56 -1.28
CA ARG A 84 8.92 -8.35 -1.31
C ARG A 84 9.33 -7.55 -2.54
N ALA A 85 8.90 -7.97 -3.74
CA ALA A 85 9.31 -7.33 -4.99
C ALA A 85 9.01 -5.82 -5.04
N PRO A 86 7.76 -5.36 -4.80
CA PRO A 86 7.47 -3.93 -4.81
C PRO A 86 8.26 -3.17 -3.73
N MET A 87 8.42 -3.72 -2.53
CA MET A 87 9.17 -3.05 -1.45
C MET A 87 10.65 -2.86 -1.78
N VAL A 88 11.27 -3.88 -2.37
CA VAL A 88 12.65 -3.82 -2.85
C VAL A 88 12.83 -2.74 -3.91
N PHE A 89 11.91 -2.68 -4.87
CA PHE A 89 11.97 -1.67 -5.93
C PHE A 89 11.75 -0.25 -5.41
N LEU A 90 10.79 -0.03 -4.50
CA LEU A 90 10.63 1.27 -3.85
C LEU A 90 11.90 1.68 -3.09
N ARG A 91 12.50 0.74 -2.35
CA ARG A 91 13.76 0.96 -1.63
C ARG A 91 14.93 1.31 -2.56
N ALA A 92 14.95 0.75 -3.77
CA ALA A 92 15.91 1.06 -4.81
C ALA A 92 15.53 2.29 -5.68
N ARG A 93 14.42 2.99 -5.36
CA ARG A 93 13.86 4.11 -6.14
C ARG A 93 13.48 3.75 -7.58
N MET A 94 13.12 2.49 -7.78
CA MET A 94 12.69 1.91 -9.06
C MET A 94 11.17 1.89 -9.13
N TYR A 95 10.57 3.07 -9.20
CA TYR A 95 9.14 3.26 -8.97
C TYR A 95 8.25 2.54 -10.00
N ASN A 96 8.64 2.54 -11.27
CA ASN A 96 7.87 1.85 -12.31
C ASN A 96 7.91 0.33 -12.13
N GLU A 97 9.04 -0.24 -11.72
CA GLU A 97 9.15 -1.65 -11.38
C GLU A 97 8.31 -2.01 -10.15
N ALA A 98 8.28 -1.14 -9.14
CA ALA A 98 7.41 -1.32 -7.98
C ALA A 98 5.93 -1.40 -8.40
N LYS A 99 5.46 -0.42 -9.18
CA LYS A 99 4.09 -0.41 -9.73
C LYS A 99 3.80 -1.64 -10.56
N ALA A 100 4.69 -2.00 -11.49
CA ALA A 100 4.54 -3.17 -12.36
C ALA A 100 4.40 -4.46 -11.53
N SER A 101 5.26 -4.64 -10.52
CA SER A 101 5.21 -5.82 -9.66
C SER A 101 3.93 -5.90 -8.80
N TRP A 102 3.41 -4.76 -8.35
CA TRP A 102 2.13 -4.68 -7.63
C TRP A 102 0.96 -4.99 -8.54
N LEU A 103 0.86 -4.30 -9.67
CA LEU A 103 -0.24 -4.42 -10.63
C LEU A 103 -0.33 -5.81 -11.27
N TYR A 104 0.80 -6.51 -11.43
CA TYR A 104 0.81 -7.89 -11.89
C TYR A 104 -0.10 -8.79 -11.04
N TRP A 105 -0.04 -8.64 -9.71
CA TRP A 105 -0.85 -9.44 -8.78
C TRP A 105 -2.28 -8.91 -8.59
N CYS A 106 -2.54 -7.64 -8.87
CA CYS A 106 -3.86 -7.02 -8.71
C CYS A 106 -4.78 -7.16 -9.93
N ASN A 107 -4.64 -8.23 -10.73
CA ASN A 107 -5.34 -8.42 -12.01
C ASN A 107 -4.96 -7.38 -13.08
N GLY A 108 -3.66 -7.33 -13.42
CA GLY A 108 -3.13 -6.66 -14.61
C GLY A 108 -3.59 -7.33 -15.91
N THR A 109 -4.89 -7.27 -16.21
CA THR A 109 -5.38 -7.48 -17.57
C THR A 109 -4.93 -6.26 -18.38
N VAL A 110 -3.90 -6.45 -19.23
CA VAL A 110 -3.57 -5.44 -20.22
C VAL A 110 -4.83 -5.15 -21.02
N THR A 111 -5.27 -3.91 -20.95
CA THR A 111 -6.62 -3.52 -21.33
C THR A 111 -6.67 -3.26 -22.83
N GLU A 112 -5.63 -2.64 -23.40
CA GLU A 112 -5.62 -2.25 -24.81
C GLU A 112 -4.21 -2.25 -25.43
N TYR A 113 -4.12 -2.48 -26.75
CA TYR A 113 -2.93 -2.23 -27.56
C TYR A 113 -3.19 -1.01 -28.44
N THR A 114 -2.57 0.12 -28.11
CA THR A 114 -2.71 1.37 -28.86
C THR A 114 -1.31 1.88 -29.23
N GLU A 115 -1.13 2.28 -30.49
CA GLU A 115 0.12 2.92 -30.98
C GLU A 115 1.43 2.14 -30.68
N ASN A 116 1.41 0.81 -30.81
CA ASN A 116 2.53 -0.07 -30.46
C ASN A 116 2.93 -0.07 -28.97
N LYS A 117 2.02 0.31 -28.08
CA LYS A 117 2.18 0.22 -26.63
C LYS A 117 1.02 -0.55 -26.03
N TYR A 118 1.33 -1.31 -24.99
CA TYR A 118 0.33 -1.95 -24.16
C TYR A 118 -0.10 -0.95 -23.09
N VAL A 119 -1.39 -0.70 -22.95
CA VAL A 119 -1.92 0.19 -21.92
C VAL A 119 -2.67 -0.65 -20.89
N THR A 120 -2.35 -0.43 -19.62
CA THR A 120 -3.07 -1.00 -18.48
C THR A 120 -3.70 0.14 -17.71
N ASP A 121 -5.03 0.15 -17.69
CA ASP A 121 -5.80 1.02 -16.80
C ASP A 121 -5.80 0.42 -15.40
N ALA A 122 -5.19 1.11 -14.45
CA ALA A 122 -5.06 0.69 -13.05
C ALA A 122 -6.18 1.26 -12.16
N TRP A 123 -7.24 1.83 -12.75
CA TRP A 123 -8.40 2.29 -12.02
C TRP A 123 -8.99 1.17 -11.15
N SER A 124 -9.09 1.42 -9.86
CA SER A 124 -9.42 0.41 -8.84
C SER A 124 -9.91 1.08 -7.57
N ASN A 125 -10.53 0.29 -6.69
CA ASN A 125 -10.86 0.70 -5.33
C ASN A 125 -9.83 0.12 -4.34
N PRO A 126 -9.67 0.71 -3.15
CA PRO A 126 -8.74 0.18 -2.16
C PRO A 126 -8.92 -1.30 -1.81
N LYS A 127 -10.18 -1.75 -1.70
CA LYS A 127 -10.52 -3.15 -1.42
C LYS A 127 -10.01 -4.13 -2.48
N ASP A 128 -9.87 -3.67 -3.73
CA ASP A 128 -9.43 -4.49 -4.86
C ASP A 128 -7.92 -4.84 -4.77
N HIS A 129 -7.21 -4.28 -3.79
CA HIS A 129 -5.81 -4.56 -3.50
C HIS A 129 -5.60 -5.37 -2.21
N LEU A 130 -6.65 -5.59 -1.40
CA LEU A 130 -6.50 -6.27 -0.11
C LEU A 130 -6.10 -7.74 -0.24
N HIS A 131 -6.41 -8.38 -1.39
CA HIS A 131 -5.99 -9.75 -1.67
C HIS A 131 -4.47 -9.93 -1.75
N MET A 132 -3.72 -8.83 -1.90
CA MET A 132 -2.25 -8.84 -1.79
C MET A 132 -1.76 -9.36 -0.43
N PHE A 133 -2.63 -9.32 0.58
CA PHE A 133 -2.32 -9.69 1.96
C PHE A 133 -2.99 -10.98 2.42
N ASP A 134 -3.76 -11.69 1.57
CA ASP A 134 -4.56 -12.86 1.98
C ASP A 134 -3.71 -13.94 2.67
N GLU A 135 -2.50 -14.18 2.17
CA GLU A 135 -1.55 -15.16 2.73
C GLU A 135 -0.95 -14.74 4.08
N LEU A 136 -1.11 -13.47 4.46
CA LEU A 136 -0.67 -12.92 5.74
C LEU A 136 -1.76 -12.87 6.80
N ILE A 137 -3.03 -13.13 6.42
CA ILE A 137 -4.17 -12.98 7.31
C ILE A 137 -4.11 -14.05 8.41
N VAL A 138 -4.17 -13.59 9.65
CA VAL A 138 -4.20 -14.44 10.85
C VAL A 138 -5.62 -14.48 11.43
N SER A 139 -6.18 -15.68 11.62
CA SER A 139 -7.64 -15.93 11.66
C SER A 139 -8.24 -16.07 13.06
N ASN A 140 -7.41 -16.05 14.11
CA ASN A 140 -7.87 -16.27 15.49
C ASN A 140 -7.72 -15.04 16.43
N ASN A 141 -7.66 -13.84 15.85
CA ASN A 141 -7.64 -12.60 16.63
C ASN A 141 -9.06 -12.08 16.80
N LYS A 142 -9.66 -12.24 17.98
CA LYS A 142 -10.78 -11.36 18.36
C LYS A 142 -10.22 -9.94 18.43
N LEU A 143 -10.65 -9.10 17.50
CA LEU A 143 -10.23 -7.70 17.37
C LEU A 143 -11.46 -6.81 17.49
N SER A 144 -12.31 -7.07 18.50
CA SER A 144 -13.62 -6.46 18.60
C SER A 144 -13.57 -4.92 18.63
N THR A 145 -12.51 -4.35 19.19
CA THR A 145 -12.25 -2.91 19.18
C THR A 145 -12.03 -2.36 17.76
N PHE A 146 -11.33 -3.10 16.89
CA PHE A 146 -11.12 -2.73 15.48
C PHE A 146 -12.36 -3.01 14.62
N GLU A 147 -13.08 -4.10 14.91
CA GLU A 147 -14.32 -4.47 14.19
C GLU A 147 -15.42 -3.41 14.33
N ARG A 148 -15.37 -2.58 15.37
CA ARG A 148 -16.25 -1.40 15.52
C ARG A 148 -15.97 -0.30 14.49
N LEU A 149 -14.78 -0.28 13.89
CA LEU A 149 -14.39 0.69 12.87
C LEU A 149 -14.73 0.20 11.45
N GLY A 150 -14.66 -1.11 11.20
CA GLY A 150 -14.90 -1.67 9.86
C GLY A 150 -14.51 -3.15 9.72
N ASN A 151 -14.34 -3.63 8.48
CA ASN A 151 -13.85 -4.99 8.23
C ASN A 151 -12.36 -5.07 8.54
N VAL A 152 -11.95 -6.10 9.28
CA VAL A 152 -10.59 -6.19 9.82
C VAL A 152 -9.78 -7.28 9.10
N HIS A 153 -8.57 -6.92 8.67
CA HIS A 153 -7.55 -7.85 8.19
C HIS A 153 -6.33 -7.73 9.08
N ALA A 154 -6.18 -8.70 9.99
CA ALA A 154 -5.02 -8.80 10.87
C ALA A 154 -3.89 -9.55 10.15
N LEU A 155 -2.73 -8.93 10.02
CA LEU A 155 -1.57 -9.48 9.31
C LEU A 155 -0.46 -9.83 10.30
N GLY A 156 0.11 -11.02 10.19
CA GLY A 156 1.17 -11.45 11.09
C GLY A 156 1.80 -12.79 10.71
N ILE A 157 2.74 -13.24 11.55
CA ILE A 157 3.39 -14.55 11.41
C ILE A 157 2.56 -15.64 12.10
N SER A 158 1.83 -15.27 13.15
CA SER A 158 0.97 -16.19 13.90
C SER A 158 -0.24 -15.46 14.45
N ASP A 159 -1.30 -16.22 14.74
CA ASP A 159 -2.53 -15.72 15.33
C ASP A 159 -2.31 -14.97 16.65
N LEU A 160 -1.25 -15.28 17.40
CA LEU A 160 -0.97 -14.62 18.68
C LEU A 160 -0.30 -13.25 18.54
N HIS A 161 0.23 -12.93 17.35
CA HIS A 161 1.09 -11.77 17.14
C HIS A 161 0.79 -11.06 15.80
N PRO A 162 -0.39 -10.42 15.64
CA PRO A 162 -0.63 -9.52 14.53
C PRO A 162 0.33 -8.32 14.64
N LEU A 163 0.99 -8.01 13.53
CA LEU A 163 1.97 -6.94 13.39
C LEU A 163 1.33 -5.68 12.79
N LEU A 164 0.41 -5.88 11.85
CA LEU A 164 -0.32 -4.82 11.16
C LEU A 164 -1.81 -5.20 11.13
N VAL A 165 -2.68 -4.28 11.49
CA VAL A 165 -4.13 -4.43 11.36
C VAL A 165 -4.60 -3.43 10.30
N LEU A 166 -5.15 -3.94 9.21
CA LEU A 166 -5.83 -3.14 8.20
C LEU A 166 -7.33 -3.13 8.52
N VAL A 167 -7.95 -1.95 8.49
CA VAL A 167 -9.39 -1.81 8.69
C VAL A 167 -10.00 -1.13 7.47
N GLU A 168 -10.78 -1.90 6.69
CA GLU A 168 -11.60 -1.38 5.60
C GLU A 168 -12.85 -0.71 6.18
N ILE A 169 -13.00 0.58 5.87
CA ILE A 169 -14.07 1.40 6.43
C ILE A 169 -15.31 1.28 5.55
N ASN A 170 -16.32 0.57 6.07
CA ASN A 170 -17.58 0.31 5.34
C ASN A 170 -18.63 1.41 5.54
N GLN A 171 -18.45 2.27 6.53
CA GLN A 171 -19.37 3.35 6.89
C GLN A 171 -18.58 4.64 7.05
N ALA A 172 -19.15 5.77 6.62
CA ALA A 172 -18.50 7.07 6.75
C ALA A 172 -18.15 7.33 8.23
N MET A 173 -16.87 7.62 8.48
CA MET A 173 -16.40 8.05 9.79
C MET A 173 -16.37 9.56 9.83
N ASP A 174 -17.25 10.18 10.61
CA ASP A 174 -17.31 11.64 10.79
C ASP A 174 -16.24 12.19 11.76
N THR A 175 -15.44 11.31 12.35
CA THR A 175 -14.46 11.66 13.40
C THR A 175 -13.11 11.01 13.13
N ALA A 176 -12.07 11.59 13.72
CA ALA A 176 -10.74 11.04 13.65
C ALA A 176 -10.69 9.63 14.25
N PRO A 177 -10.08 8.65 13.57
CA PRO A 177 -9.85 7.36 14.17
C PRO A 177 -8.89 7.51 15.37
N PRO A 178 -8.98 6.61 16.38
CA PRO A 178 -8.09 6.67 17.52
C PRO A 178 -6.63 6.59 17.08
N LEU A 179 -5.75 7.42 17.65
CA LEU A 179 -4.31 7.32 17.34
C LEU A 179 -3.69 6.05 17.94
N TYR A 180 -4.24 5.56 19.05
CA TYR A 180 -3.84 4.34 19.72
C TYR A 180 -5.07 3.50 20.03
N ILE A 181 -4.95 2.19 19.81
CA ILE A 181 -5.99 1.20 20.11
C ILE A 181 -5.34 0.01 20.81
N ASP A 182 -5.91 -0.38 21.94
CA ASP A 182 -5.64 -1.69 22.54
C ASP A 182 -6.67 -2.70 22.04
N ASP A 183 -6.20 -3.89 21.68
CA ASP A 183 -7.09 -4.99 21.35
C ASP A 183 -7.57 -5.76 22.58
N ASP A 184 -8.37 -6.80 22.33
CA ASP A 184 -8.97 -7.64 23.38
C ASP A 184 -7.93 -8.39 24.24
N TYR A 185 -6.66 -8.43 23.79
CA TYR A 185 -5.52 -9.05 24.48
C TYR A 185 -4.56 -8.03 25.10
N HIS A 186 -4.94 -6.74 25.13
CA HIS A 186 -4.12 -5.63 25.62
C HIS A 186 -2.81 -5.45 24.84
N ARG A 187 -2.78 -5.84 23.56
CA ARG A 187 -1.71 -5.48 22.64
C ARG A 187 -2.02 -4.07 22.13
N ALA A 188 -1.05 -3.18 22.24
CA ALA A 188 -1.18 -1.79 21.83
C ALA A 188 -0.82 -1.62 20.34
N PHE A 189 -1.65 -0.87 19.63
CA PHE A 189 -1.43 -0.51 18.24
C PHE A 189 -1.49 0.99 18.04
N GLU A 190 -0.62 1.49 17.18
CA GLU A 190 -0.55 2.89 16.79
C GLU A 190 -0.97 3.06 15.34
N LEU A 191 -1.75 4.12 15.09
CA LEU A 191 -2.17 4.53 13.78
C LEU A 191 -0.96 4.96 12.93
N GLN A 192 -0.74 4.33 11.78
CA GLN A 192 0.37 4.63 10.88
C GLN A 192 -0.05 5.31 9.59
N PHE A 193 -1.21 4.94 9.04
CA PHE A 193 -1.71 5.61 7.84
C PHE A 193 -3.23 5.63 7.75
N LEU A 194 -3.73 6.59 6.97
CA LEU A 194 -5.11 6.73 6.55
C LEU A 194 -5.15 6.85 5.03
N LEU A 195 -5.77 5.88 4.36
CA LEU A 195 -6.10 5.96 2.95
C LEU A 195 -7.44 6.66 2.81
N MET A 196 -7.46 7.79 2.10
CA MET A 196 -8.61 8.70 2.09
C MET A 196 -8.87 9.26 0.69
N THR A 197 -10.04 9.83 0.51
CA THR A 197 -10.35 10.72 -0.61
C THR A 197 -10.82 12.06 -0.07
N ARG A 198 -10.80 13.10 -0.91
CA ARG A 198 -11.49 14.34 -0.59
C ARG A 198 -12.95 14.23 -0.99
N THR A 199 -13.87 14.74 -0.18
CA THR A 199 -15.31 14.76 -0.50
C THR A 199 -15.58 15.45 -1.85
N SER A 200 -14.79 16.48 -2.18
CA SER A 200 -14.90 17.21 -3.46
C SER A 200 -14.34 16.44 -4.67
N LEU A 201 -13.51 15.42 -4.45
CA LEU A 201 -12.87 14.63 -5.50
C LEU A 201 -12.75 13.16 -5.06
N PRO A 202 -13.87 12.41 -5.02
CA PRO A 202 -13.93 11.06 -4.46
C PRO A 202 -13.16 10.02 -5.28
N THR A 203 -12.73 10.38 -6.49
CA THR A 203 -11.97 9.51 -7.40
C THR A 203 -10.46 9.59 -7.20
N HIS A 204 -9.99 10.56 -6.42
CA HIS A 204 -8.56 10.78 -6.17
C HIS A 204 -8.19 10.33 -4.77
N MET A 205 -7.23 9.42 -4.69
CA MET A 205 -6.71 8.90 -3.44
C MET A 205 -5.58 9.77 -2.89
N ILE A 206 -5.62 9.97 -1.59
CA ILE A 206 -4.59 10.65 -0.80
C ILE A 206 -4.31 9.80 0.44
N VAL A 207 -3.12 9.99 1.01
CA VAL A 207 -2.69 9.20 2.17
C VAL A 207 -2.22 10.11 3.29
N GLY A 208 -2.88 10.05 4.44
CA GLY A 208 -2.33 10.56 5.69
C GLY A 208 -1.26 9.58 6.17
N LEU A 209 -0.02 10.02 6.32
CA LEU A 209 1.10 9.16 6.75
C LEU A 209 1.68 9.67 8.06
N ASN A 210 1.85 8.77 9.03
CA ASN A 210 2.61 9.01 10.25
C ASN A 210 4.11 8.82 9.94
N LEU A 211 4.90 9.88 10.10
CA LEU A 211 6.35 9.87 9.90
C LEU A 211 7.08 10.02 11.23
N PHE A 212 6.78 9.14 12.17
CA PHE A 212 7.26 9.09 13.56
C PHE A 212 6.77 10.25 14.45
N ASP A 213 7.15 11.49 14.13
CA ASP A 213 6.87 12.67 14.95
C ASP A 213 5.89 13.65 14.28
N ARG A 214 5.54 13.39 13.02
CA ARG A 214 4.68 14.27 12.23
C ARG A 214 3.79 13.49 11.29
N TRP A 215 2.62 14.06 11.02
CA TRP A 215 1.71 13.59 10.01
C TRP A 215 1.83 14.45 8.75
N ILE A 216 1.83 13.79 7.59
CA ILE A 216 1.82 14.46 6.28
C ILE A 216 0.66 13.93 5.44
N LEU A 217 0.20 14.75 4.50
CA LEU A 217 -0.74 14.34 3.47
C LEU A 217 0.02 14.09 2.16
N TYR A 218 0.20 12.82 1.84
CA TYR A 218 0.72 12.38 0.56
C TYR A 218 -0.36 12.47 -0.51
N ASP A 219 -0.04 13.16 -1.59
CA ASP A 219 -0.87 13.30 -2.78
C ASP A 219 0.04 13.11 -3.99
N ASN A 220 -0.19 12.07 -4.80
CA ASN A 220 0.67 11.74 -5.93
C ASN A 220 0.57 12.78 -7.08
N SER A 221 -0.38 13.71 -7.02
CA SER A 221 -0.53 14.81 -7.97
C SER A 221 0.18 16.10 -7.55
N LYS A 222 0.65 16.20 -6.30
CA LYS A 222 1.11 17.47 -5.72
C LYS A 222 2.39 17.32 -4.91
N LEU A 223 3.31 18.28 -5.10
CA LEU A 223 4.47 18.50 -4.24
C LEU A 223 4.59 20.00 -3.88
N PRO A 224 5.09 20.35 -2.68
CA PRO A 224 5.45 19.45 -1.56
C PRO A 224 4.20 18.86 -0.89
N PHE A 225 4.40 17.79 -0.09
CA PHE A 225 3.33 17.20 0.72
C PHE A 225 2.88 18.16 1.82
N ASP A 226 1.57 18.26 2.02
CA ASP A 226 0.99 19.16 3.00
C ASP A 226 1.18 18.58 4.42
N HIS A 227 1.24 19.45 5.43
CA HIS A 227 1.13 18.99 6.80
C HIS A 227 -0.28 18.47 7.05
N PHE A 228 -0.39 17.36 7.78
CA PHE A 228 -1.65 16.76 8.15
C PHE A 228 -1.68 16.53 9.65
N ASN A 229 -2.85 16.62 10.27
CA ASN A 229 -3.03 16.21 11.65
C ASN A 229 -4.39 15.52 11.76
N PRO A 230 -4.43 14.18 11.95
CA PRO A 230 -5.68 13.45 12.05
C PRO A 230 -6.63 14.03 13.11
N LYS A 231 -6.13 14.53 14.24
CA LYS A 231 -6.98 15.08 15.31
C LYS A 231 -7.76 16.33 14.91
N ASN A 232 -7.26 17.08 13.93
CA ASN A 232 -7.84 18.36 13.51
C ASN A 232 -8.44 18.29 12.10
N ALA A 233 -8.35 17.13 11.43
CA ALA A 233 -8.88 16.97 10.09
C ALA A 233 -10.41 16.91 10.09
N ASP A 234 -11.03 17.53 9.09
CA ASP A 234 -12.49 17.51 8.92
C ASP A 234 -12.94 16.25 8.18
N PHE A 235 -13.18 15.18 8.92
CA PHE A 235 -13.72 13.92 8.38
C PHE A 235 -15.22 13.95 8.10
N ARG A 236 -15.90 15.04 8.47
CA ARG A 236 -17.34 15.20 8.20
C ARG A 236 -17.57 15.92 6.88
N GLY A 237 -16.70 16.87 6.54
CA GLY A 237 -16.84 17.74 5.36
C GLY A 237 -15.79 17.52 4.28
N ASP A 238 -14.52 17.29 4.62
CA ASP A 238 -13.41 17.35 3.67
C ASP A 238 -12.84 15.97 3.31
N PHE A 239 -12.72 15.06 4.27
CA PHE A 239 -12.08 13.75 4.06
C PHE A 239 -13.03 12.59 4.27
N THR A 240 -12.98 11.60 3.37
CA THR A 240 -13.61 10.29 3.57
C THR A 240 -12.51 9.24 3.75
N ILE A 241 -12.53 8.52 4.87
CA ILE A 241 -11.58 7.43 5.15
C ILE A 241 -12.08 6.15 4.49
N LEU A 242 -11.20 5.47 3.76
CA LEU A 242 -11.50 4.20 3.08
C LEU A 242 -10.75 3.02 3.70
N LEU A 243 -9.51 3.22 4.15
CA LEU A 243 -8.70 2.19 4.77
C LEU A 243 -7.82 2.80 5.87
N ILE A 244 -7.68 2.07 6.98
CA ILE A 244 -6.82 2.44 8.10
C ILE A 244 -5.75 1.38 8.33
N GLY A 245 -4.52 1.80 8.62
CA GLY A 245 -3.42 0.91 9.02
C GLY A 245 -2.92 1.17 10.42
N TYR A 246 -3.01 0.17 11.29
CA TYR A 246 -2.51 0.19 12.66
C TYR A 246 -1.36 -0.80 12.87
N VAL A 247 -0.25 -0.34 13.44
CA VAL A 247 0.92 -1.17 13.70
C VAL A 247 1.07 -1.47 15.18
N ASN A 248 1.36 -2.72 15.50
CA ASN A 248 1.65 -3.16 16.86
C ASN A 248 2.95 -2.47 17.37
N VAL A 249 2.87 -1.75 18.48
CA VAL A 249 4.01 -0.98 19.03
C VAL A 249 4.97 -1.82 19.86
N ALA A 250 4.54 -3.01 20.30
CA ALA A 250 5.34 -3.93 21.09
C ALA A 250 5.16 -5.37 20.60
N PRO A 251 5.57 -5.69 19.35
CA PRO A 251 5.56 -7.06 18.88
C PRO A 251 6.55 -7.86 19.72
N ARG A 252 6.03 -8.69 20.63
CA ARG A 252 6.82 -9.63 21.44
C ARG A 252 7.13 -10.89 20.65
#